data_AF-A0A972DST7-F1
#
_entry.id   AF-A0A972DST7-F1
#
_cell.length_a   1.000
_cell.length_b   1.000
_cell.length_c   1.000
_cell.angle_alpha   90.00
_cell.angle_beta   90.00
_cell.angle_gamma   90.00
#
_symmetry.space_group_name_H-M   'P 1'
#
loop_
_entity.id
_entity.type
_entity.pdbx_description
1 polymer ?
#
loop_
_entity_poly.entity_id
_entity_poly.type
_entity_poly.pdbx_seq_one_letter_code
_entity_poly.pdbx_strand_id
1 'polypeptide(L)'
;MYGCVETDLALQGTGLPTRPPGNSYVNTDYLLVDESDLVDTWRALVGARLAAEQDVYDIGSFIQTRERRRIVGDYLLTYLDQIAGRTYPDSIVFSGSDYDSHGYPSDPFFALIPHTQKTLKANHPAPGGTCYTPYRCLLPGGLEGVLVTGLAISMHRDASAMVRMQKDMHNQGYAAGVAAAMAVENRCTPRQIDVKSLQKHLVEIGNLPESVLSDADSFPLSQADVAAAVARIADGSQEREAVCKALAIVLSHADLARPDLEARFASAVGDQRLAYAKVLGFLGCPKGVPLLIEELRGAGPWDAKVFQGVMAEYAHLPTPIDALILALGYSGDRRAIGAILERLAMLDAETTLSHHRSVASALERLGDAAAAGPLARLIQEPAVRGHAMTSLEPLYDRPVEKRRREGALREIVLARALFRCGDCERLGETILREYQRDLRGLFARHASAVLHGEGG
;
A
#
# COMPACT_ATOMS: atom_id res chain seq x y z
N MET A 1 -8.60 3.76 -7.47
CA MET A 1 -7.74 3.95 -6.29
C MET A 1 -6.46 3.22 -6.58
N TYR A 2 -5.44 3.99 -6.93
CA TYR A 2 -4.10 3.49 -7.17
C TYR A 2 -3.30 3.64 -5.88
N GLY A 3 -2.16 2.93 -5.80
CA GLY A 3 -1.28 2.94 -4.64
C GLY A 3 -0.69 4.31 -4.29
N CYS A 4 0.44 4.32 -3.58
CA CYS A 4 1.21 5.55 -3.37
C CYS A 4 1.74 6.15 -4.69
N VAL A 5 1.71 5.39 -5.79
CA VAL A 5 2.04 5.80 -7.16
C VAL A 5 0.83 5.56 -8.06
N GLU A 6 0.55 6.45 -9.00
CA GLU A 6 -0.63 6.44 -9.87
C GLU A 6 -0.79 5.16 -10.71
N THR A 7 0.29 4.40 -10.94
CA THR A 7 0.29 3.16 -11.71
C THR A 7 0.30 1.89 -10.85
N ASP A 8 0.38 2.00 -9.52
CA ASP A 8 0.39 0.82 -8.66
C ASP A 8 -1.03 0.28 -8.44
N LEU A 9 -1.23 -1.00 -8.74
CA LEU A 9 -2.51 -1.70 -8.57
C LEU A 9 -2.62 -2.25 -7.15
N ALA A 10 -2.53 -1.36 -6.17
CA ALA A 10 -2.72 -1.64 -4.76
C ALA A 10 -4.20 -1.43 -4.41
N LEU A 11 -5.06 -2.38 -4.80
CA LEU A 11 -6.49 -2.28 -4.59
C LEU A 11 -6.88 -2.70 -3.17
N GLN A 12 -7.86 -2.00 -2.61
CA GLN A 12 -8.45 -2.31 -1.31
C GLN A 12 -9.79 -3.02 -1.46
N GLY A 13 -10.01 -3.96 -0.55
CA GLY A 13 -11.22 -4.74 -0.39
C GLY A 13 -12.38 -3.85 0.07
N THR A 14 -13.54 -4.14 -0.50
CA THR A 14 -14.78 -3.40 -0.27
C THR A 14 -15.87 -4.36 0.18
N GLY A 15 -16.64 -3.93 1.18
CA GLY A 15 -17.81 -4.64 1.66
C GLY A 15 -19.10 -4.20 0.97
N LEU A 16 -20.06 -5.12 0.87
CA LEU A 16 -21.45 -4.82 0.56
C LEU A 16 -22.32 -5.83 1.35
N PRO A 17 -22.75 -5.46 2.56
CA PRO A 17 -23.36 -6.41 3.49
C PRO A 17 -24.76 -6.78 3.06
N THR A 18 -25.18 -8.00 3.36
CA THR A 18 -26.59 -8.41 3.33
C THR A 18 -27.32 -7.85 4.57
N ARG A 19 -28.65 -7.83 4.50
CA ARG A 19 -29.54 -7.41 5.60
C ARG A 19 -30.46 -8.57 5.99
N PRO A 20 -29.94 -9.63 6.64
CA PRO A 20 -30.77 -10.70 7.17
C PRO A 20 -31.62 -10.19 8.35
N PRO A 21 -32.92 -10.53 8.41
CA PRO A 21 -33.79 -10.15 9.52
C PRO A 21 -33.23 -10.61 10.88
N GLY A 22 -33.24 -9.73 11.88
CA GLY A 22 -32.80 -10.03 13.25
C GLY A 22 -31.31 -9.77 13.53
N ASN A 23 -30.48 -9.55 12.51
CA ASN A 23 -29.08 -9.21 12.71
C ASN A 23 -28.90 -7.70 12.92
N SER A 24 -28.08 -7.33 13.91
CA SER A 24 -27.71 -5.93 14.19
C SER A 24 -26.37 -5.52 13.55
N TYR A 25 -25.57 -6.49 13.08
CA TYR A 25 -24.26 -6.25 12.50
C TYR A 25 -23.92 -7.31 11.45
N VAL A 26 -23.51 -6.84 10.26
CA VAL A 26 -23.00 -7.68 9.17
C VAL A 26 -21.81 -6.94 8.55
N ASN A 27 -20.63 -7.54 8.62
CA ASN A 27 -19.39 -6.99 8.07
C ASN A 27 -18.89 -7.90 6.97
N THR A 28 -18.52 -7.31 5.84
CA THR A 28 -18.14 -8.04 4.63
C THR A 28 -16.92 -7.39 3.99
N ASP A 29 -16.14 -8.19 3.27
CA ASP A 29 -14.99 -7.72 2.49
C ASP A 29 -14.64 -8.72 1.37
N TYR A 30 -15.36 -8.62 0.25
CA TYR A 30 -15.27 -9.60 -0.84
C TYR A 30 -15.22 -8.96 -2.23
N LEU A 31 -15.41 -7.64 -2.34
CA LEU A 31 -15.45 -6.93 -3.62
C LEU A 31 -14.24 -6.02 -3.81
N LEU A 32 -14.01 -5.63 -5.06
CA LEU A 32 -13.17 -4.50 -5.45
C LEU A 32 -14.09 -3.56 -6.24
N VAL A 33 -14.34 -2.35 -5.71
CA VAL A 33 -15.30 -1.42 -6.31
C VAL A 33 -14.69 -0.03 -6.45
N ASP A 34 -14.86 0.56 -7.61
CA ASP A 34 -14.73 1.99 -7.82
C ASP A 34 -16.08 2.70 -7.69
N GLU A 35 -16.32 3.38 -6.56
CA GLU A 35 -17.56 4.16 -6.37
C GLU A 35 -17.67 5.38 -7.28
N SER A 36 -16.60 5.76 -7.98
CA SER A 36 -16.68 6.83 -8.99
C SER A 36 -17.08 6.35 -10.38
N ASP A 37 -17.22 5.04 -10.56
CA ASP A 37 -17.74 4.42 -11.78
C ASP A 37 -19.16 3.90 -11.51
N LEU A 38 -20.13 4.47 -12.22
CA LEU A 38 -21.54 4.09 -12.10
C LEU A 38 -21.79 2.67 -12.61
N VAL A 39 -21.03 2.18 -13.58
CA VAL A 39 -21.13 0.80 -14.09
C VAL A 39 -20.64 -0.18 -13.03
N ASP A 40 -19.53 0.12 -12.36
CA ASP A 40 -19.01 -0.72 -11.27
C ASP A 40 -19.95 -0.71 -10.06
N THR A 41 -20.45 0.46 -9.69
CA THR A 41 -21.46 0.61 -8.62
C THR A 41 -22.72 -0.20 -8.93
N TRP A 42 -23.24 -0.10 -10.15
CA TRP A 42 -24.37 -0.90 -10.62
C TRP A 42 -24.05 -2.41 -10.57
N ARG A 43 -22.88 -2.82 -11.08
CA ARG A 43 -22.40 -4.21 -11.08
C ARG A 43 -22.35 -4.77 -9.66
N ALA A 44 -21.81 -4.02 -8.71
CA ALA A 44 -21.73 -4.43 -7.30
C ALA A 44 -23.13 -4.64 -6.70
N LEU A 45 -24.01 -3.65 -6.84
CA LEU A 45 -25.36 -3.70 -6.27
C LEU A 45 -26.24 -4.79 -6.89
N VAL A 46 -26.26 -4.89 -8.22
CA VAL A 46 -27.07 -5.89 -8.92
C VAL A 46 -26.47 -7.28 -8.75
N GLY A 47 -25.15 -7.42 -8.89
CA GLY A 47 -24.46 -8.68 -8.71
C GLY A 47 -24.64 -9.27 -7.31
N ALA A 48 -24.59 -8.44 -6.26
CA ALA A 48 -24.86 -8.90 -4.89
C ALA A 48 -26.33 -9.33 -4.71
N ARG A 49 -27.29 -8.64 -5.34
CA ARG A 49 -28.71 -9.06 -5.33
C ARG A 49 -28.94 -10.37 -6.07
N LEU A 50 -28.24 -10.61 -7.18
CA LEU A 50 -28.30 -11.87 -7.91
C LEU A 50 -27.76 -13.05 -7.09
N ALA A 51 -26.86 -12.79 -6.14
CA ALA A 51 -26.32 -13.79 -5.23
C ALA A 51 -27.11 -13.94 -3.92
N ALA A 52 -28.13 -13.11 -3.68
CA ALA A 52 -28.90 -13.13 -2.45
C ALA A 52 -29.68 -14.45 -2.27
N GLU A 53 -29.54 -15.06 -1.10
CA GLU A 53 -30.24 -16.29 -0.71
C GLU A 53 -31.60 -15.97 -0.06
N GLN A 54 -32.44 -16.99 0.18
CA GLN A 54 -33.84 -16.79 0.62
C GLN A 54 -34.00 -16.11 1.99
N ASP A 55 -32.98 -16.17 2.85
CA ASP A 55 -32.94 -15.56 4.18
C ASP A 55 -32.43 -14.11 4.19
N VAL A 56 -32.04 -13.59 3.02
CA VAL A 56 -31.61 -12.20 2.84
C VAL A 56 -32.82 -11.33 2.50
N TYR A 57 -33.21 -10.39 3.37
CA TYR A 57 -34.30 -9.46 3.10
C TYR A 57 -33.90 -8.37 2.09
N ASP A 58 -32.70 -7.82 2.22
CA ASP A 58 -32.16 -6.79 1.32
C ASP A 58 -30.62 -6.75 1.38
N ILE A 59 -29.99 -5.87 0.60
CA ILE A 59 -28.55 -5.57 0.67
C ILE A 59 -28.32 -4.16 1.24
N GLY A 60 -27.10 -3.89 1.70
CA GLY A 60 -26.69 -2.58 2.19
C GLY A 60 -26.84 -1.49 1.12
N SER A 61 -27.27 -0.30 1.54
CA SER A 61 -27.45 0.85 0.64
C SER A 61 -26.15 1.55 0.27
N PHE A 62 -25.09 1.34 1.06
CA PHE A 62 -23.77 1.92 0.83
C PHE A 62 -22.74 0.83 0.63
N ILE A 63 -21.91 1.03 -0.39
CA ILE A 63 -20.71 0.24 -0.63
C ILE A 63 -19.66 0.67 0.40
N GLN A 64 -19.18 -0.29 1.18
CA GLN A 64 -18.31 -0.06 2.33
C GLN A 64 -16.84 -0.02 1.90
N THR A 65 -16.46 1.04 1.19
CA THR A 65 -15.05 1.31 0.85
C THR A 65 -14.32 1.89 2.05
N ARG A 66 -13.11 1.40 2.34
CA ARG A 66 -12.26 1.93 3.43
C ARG A 66 -11.23 2.96 2.93
N GLU A 67 -11.15 3.15 1.61
CA GLU A 67 -10.35 4.15 0.93
C GLU A 67 -11.23 4.92 -0.05
N ARG A 68 -10.95 6.21 -0.21
CA ARG A 68 -11.61 7.10 -1.18
C ARG A 68 -10.58 8.06 -1.79
N ARG A 69 -11.03 8.94 -2.68
CA ARG A 69 -10.19 10.05 -3.18
C ARG A 69 -9.72 10.89 -2.00
N ARG A 70 -8.44 11.25 -2.03
CA ARG A 70 -7.76 12.10 -1.05
C ARG A 70 -7.32 13.37 -1.74
N ILE A 71 -7.31 14.47 -1.00
CA ILE A 71 -6.72 15.72 -1.47
C ILE A 71 -5.19 15.64 -1.42
N VAL A 72 -4.52 16.52 -2.17
CA VAL A 72 -3.16 16.94 -1.86
C VAL A 72 -3.29 18.25 -1.09
N GLY A 73 -2.95 18.22 0.19
CA GLY A 73 -3.00 19.37 1.09
C GLY A 73 -1.65 20.03 1.29
N ASP A 74 -1.61 21.00 2.21
CA ASP A 74 -0.36 21.68 2.63
C ASP A 74 0.67 20.74 3.27
N TYR A 75 0.23 19.57 3.68
CA TYR A 75 1.09 18.46 4.04
C TYR A 75 0.51 17.15 3.61
N LEU A 76 1.37 16.23 3.21
CA LEU A 76 1.02 14.89 2.81
C LEU A 76 1.58 13.92 3.86
N LEU A 77 0.71 13.42 4.73
CA LEU A 77 1.11 12.45 5.76
C LEU A 77 1.52 11.11 5.13
N THR A 78 2.71 10.62 5.45
CA THR A 78 3.21 9.34 4.94
C THR A 78 3.21 8.25 6.00
N TYR A 79 3.24 6.98 5.58
CA TYR A 79 3.38 5.85 6.50
C TYR A 79 4.74 5.88 7.22
N LEU A 80 5.79 6.37 6.53
CA LEU A 80 7.11 6.52 7.13
C LEU A 80 7.13 7.56 8.25
N ASP A 81 6.38 8.66 8.12
CA ASP A 81 6.24 9.64 9.21
C ASP A 81 5.65 8.99 10.47
N GLN A 82 4.64 8.13 10.28
CA GLN A 82 3.94 7.45 11.37
C GLN A 82 4.88 6.46 12.08
N ILE A 83 5.58 5.61 11.33
CA ILE A 83 6.49 4.60 11.89
C ILE A 83 7.76 5.22 12.48
N ALA A 84 8.25 6.33 11.92
CA ALA A 84 9.36 7.07 12.49
C ALA A 84 8.98 7.81 13.79
N GLY A 85 7.68 7.94 14.09
CA GLY A 85 7.18 8.68 15.25
C GLY A 85 7.41 10.19 15.12
N ARG A 86 7.18 10.74 13.92
CA ARG A 86 7.32 12.18 13.67
C ARG A 86 6.31 12.99 14.50
N THR A 87 6.78 14.10 15.06
CA THR A 87 5.96 15.08 15.78
C THR A 87 5.76 16.31 14.91
N TYR A 88 4.71 17.08 15.20
CA TYR A 88 4.38 18.28 14.43
C TYR A 88 3.98 19.42 15.36
N PRO A 89 4.30 20.67 14.98
CA PRO A 89 3.91 21.84 15.76
C PRO A 89 2.39 22.07 15.75
N ASP A 90 1.68 21.44 14.83
CA ASP A 90 0.26 21.65 14.51
C ASP A 90 -0.56 20.35 14.54
N SER A 91 -0.14 19.32 15.28
CA SER A 91 -0.91 18.09 15.51
C SER A 91 -2.33 18.38 16.02
N ILE A 92 -3.35 17.80 15.40
CA ILE A 92 -4.76 17.92 15.83
C ILE A 92 -5.44 16.58 16.12
N VAL A 93 -4.82 15.46 15.76
CA VAL A 93 -5.28 14.11 16.10
C VAL A 93 -4.09 13.29 16.56
N PHE A 94 -4.27 12.54 17.64
CA PHE A 94 -3.38 11.48 18.08
C PHE A 94 -4.09 10.14 17.91
N SER A 95 -3.55 9.30 17.04
CA SER A 95 -4.14 8.01 16.66
C SER A 95 -3.30 6.85 17.18
N GLY A 96 -3.95 5.71 17.42
CA GLY A 96 -3.31 4.48 17.84
C GLY A 96 -4.01 3.27 17.23
N SER A 97 -3.31 2.55 16.34
CA SER A 97 -3.90 1.44 15.58
C SER A 97 -2.85 0.40 15.18
N ASP A 98 -3.29 -0.83 14.93
CA ASP A 98 -2.54 -1.76 14.09
C ASP A 98 -2.60 -1.33 12.61
N TYR A 99 -1.79 -1.97 11.76
CA TYR A 99 -1.82 -1.71 10.31
C TYR A 99 -2.90 -2.55 9.63
N ASP A 100 -4.13 -2.06 9.67
CA ASP A 100 -5.29 -2.66 9.01
C ASP A 100 -5.50 -2.04 7.61
N SER A 101 -4.92 -2.61 6.56
CA SER A 101 -4.97 -2.01 5.21
C SER A 101 -6.06 -2.56 4.30
N HIS A 102 -6.48 -3.82 4.49
CA HIS A 102 -7.41 -4.53 3.60
C HIS A 102 -7.04 -4.49 2.10
N GLY A 103 -5.75 -4.31 1.78
CA GLY A 103 -5.23 -4.22 0.40
C GLY A 103 -3.71 -4.25 0.38
N TYR A 104 -3.10 -4.42 -0.79
CA TYR A 104 -1.63 -4.49 -0.84
C TYR A 104 -1.00 -3.16 -0.43
N PRO A 105 0.10 -3.15 0.32
CA PRO A 105 0.86 -1.93 0.46
C PRO A 105 1.60 -1.58 -0.84
N SER A 106 1.95 -0.30 -0.97
CA SER A 106 2.72 0.24 -2.10
C SER A 106 4.16 0.61 -1.72
N ASP A 107 4.39 1.04 -0.47
CA ASP A 107 5.69 1.56 -0.05
C ASP A 107 6.78 0.46 -0.01
N PRO A 108 8.01 0.74 -0.49
CA PRO A 108 9.17 -0.15 -0.36
C PRO A 108 9.42 -0.69 1.05
N PHE A 109 9.07 0.09 2.07
CA PHE A 109 9.18 -0.28 3.48
C PHE A 109 8.63 -1.68 3.75
N PHE A 110 7.46 -2.01 3.17
CA PHE A 110 6.77 -3.26 3.48
C PHE A 110 7.52 -4.52 3.03
N ALA A 111 8.36 -4.41 2.00
CA ALA A 111 9.22 -5.51 1.57
C ALA A 111 10.49 -5.66 2.41
N LEU A 112 10.85 -4.62 3.17
CA LEU A 112 12.05 -4.57 3.99
C LEU A 112 11.77 -4.88 5.47
N ILE A 113 10.50 -5.10 5.83
CA ILE A 113 10.09 -5.48 7.17
C ILE A 113 10.73 -6.82 7.56
N PRO A 114 11.47 -6.91 8.68
CA PRO A 114 11.91 -8.19 9.20
C PRO A 114 10.73 -8.98 9.75
N HIS A 115 10.63 -10.25 9.36
CA HIS A 115 9.58 -11.17 9.80
C HIS A 115 10.12 -12.22 10.77
N THR A 116 9.43 -12.38 11.90
CA THR A 116 9.59 -13.49 12.85
C THR A 116 8.53 -14.57 12.61
N GLN A 117 8.75 -15.77 13.14
CA GLN A 117 7.77 -16.87 13.10
C GLN A 117 6.39 -16.47 13.63
N LYS A 118 6.34 -15.56 14.62
CA LYS A 118 5.09 -14.99 15.13
C LYS A 118 4.43 -14.08 14.10
N THR A 119 5.18 -13.14 13.53
CA THR A 119 4.63 -12.15 12.59
C THR A 119 4.20 -12.77 11.26
N LEU A 120 4.81 -13.86 10.81
CA LEU A 120 4.40 -14.56 9.57
C LEU A 120 2.95 -15.07 9.64
N LYS A 121 2.42 -15.28 10.85
CA LYS A 121 1.08 -15.83 11.12
C LYS A 121 0.16 -14.82 11.81
N ALA A 122 0.63 -13.59 12.04
CA ALA A 122 -0.12 -12.59 12.78
C ALA A 122 -1.26 -12.01 11.92
N ASN A 123 -2.36 -11.64 12.57
CA ASN A 123 -3.28 -10.68 11.98
C ASN A 123 -2.60 -9.31 11.99
N HIS A 124 -2.53 -8.64 10.84
CA HIS A 124 -1.86 -7.33 10.67
C HIS A 124 -0.36 -7.35 11.04
N PRO A 125 0.49 -8.02 10.23
CA PRO A 125 1.91 -8.22 10.53
C PRO A 125 2.76 -6.96 10.38
N ALA A 126 2.33 -5.98 9.57
CA ALA A 126 3.05 -4.71 9.43
C ALA A 126 3.00 -3.90 10.74
N PRO A 127 4.02 -3.09 11.06
CA PRO A 127 4.04 -2.32 12.29
C PRO A 127 2.88 -1.31 12.31
N GLY A 128 2.08 -1.37 13.36
CA GLY A 128 1.19 -0.28 13.76
C GLY A 128 1.87 0.59 14.82
N GLY A 129 1.07 1.25 15.64
CA GLY A 129 1.54 2.06 16.74
C GLY A 129 0.72 3.34 16.87
N THR A 130 1.35 4.36 17.43
CA THR A 130 0.74 5.68 17.58
C THR A 130 1.33 6.68 16.60
N CYS A 131 0.52 7.64 16.16
CA CYS A 131 0.97 8.69 15.25
C CYS A 131 0.15 9.97 15.41
N TYR A 132 0.72 11.08 14.93
CA TYR A 132 0.06 12.38 14.92
C TYR A 132 -0.40 12.74 13.50
N THR A 133 -1.58 13.35 13.41
CA THR A 133 -2.06 13.98 12.17
C THR A 133 -2.01 15.50 12.31
N PRO A 134 -1.19 16.22 11.51
CA PRO A 134 -1.10 17.67 11.57
C PRO A 134 -2.30 18.37 10.91
N TYR A 135 -2.61 19.58 11.36
CA TYR A 135 -3.73 20.39 10.88
C TYR A 135 -3.68 20.66 9.39
N ARG A 136 -2.47 20.89 8.86
CA ARG A 136 -2.23 21.07 7.43
C ARG A 136 -2.64 19.89 6.53
N CYS A 137 -2.90 18.69 7.08
CA CYS A 137 -3.50 17.59 6.31
C CYS A 137 -4.96 17.85 5.90
N LEU A 138 -5.66 18.75 6.60
CA LEU A 138 -7.07 19.09 6.34
C LEU A 138 -7.23 20.21 5.32
N LEU A 139 -6.14 20.90 4.97
CA LEU A 139 -6.15 22.09 4.14
C LEU A 139 -5.76 21.74 2.70
N PRO A 140 -6.67 21.79 1.72
CA PRO A 140 -6.33 21.52 0.32
C PRO A 140 -5.32 22.54 -0.23
N GLY A 141 -4.33 22.05 -0.99
CA GLY A 141 -3.32 22.90 -1.60
C GLY A 141 -3.95 23.86 -2.62
N GLY A 142 -3.64 25.15 -2.49
CA GLY A 142 -4.12 26.18 -3.42
C GLY A 142 -5.60 26.55 -3.28
N LEU A 143 -6.32 26.05 -2.27
CA LEU A 143 -7.70 26.45 -1.96
C LEU A 143 -7.78 27.09 -0.57
N GLU A 144 -8.54 28.19 -0.46
CA GLU A 144 -8.81 28.88 0.80
C GLU A 144 -10.26 28.66 1.26
N GLY A 145 -10.50 28.78 2.56
CA GLY A 145 -11.85 28.72 3.13
C GLY A 145 -12.47 27.31 3.19
N VAL A 146 -11.70 26.25 2.87
CA VAL A 146 -12.18 24.87 2.84
C VAL A 146 -11.38 24.00 3.80
N LEU A 147 -12.08 23.18 4.59
CA LEU A 147 -11.51 22.07 5.36
C LEU A 147 -12.03 20.75 4.80
N VAL A 148 -11.14 19.79 4.63
CA VAL A 148 -11.48 18.42 4.24
C VAL A 148 -11.22 17.49 5.41
N THR A 149 -12.14 16.56 5.64
CA THR A 149 -12.09 15.61 6.76
C THR A 149 -12.34 14.18 6.30
N GLY A 150 -12.26 13.25 7.24
CA GLY A 150 -12.51 11.83 7.04
C GLY A 150 -11.44 11.18 6.18
N LEU A 151 -11.86 10.24 5.33
CA LEU A 151 -10.97 9.48 4.45
C LEU A 151 -10.33 10.32 3.34
N ALA A 152 -10.79 11.56 3.16
CA ALA A 152 -10.40 12.43 2.06
C ALA A 152 -9.24 13.38 2.40
N ILE A 153 -8.73 13.37 3.63
CA ILE A 153 -7.59 14.22 4.02
C ILE A 153 -6.31 13.90 3.25
N SER A 154 -5.35 14.82 3.31
CA SER A 154 -4.05 14.69 2.66
C SER A 154 -3.16 13.68 3.35
N MET A 155 -3.12 12.46 2.80
CA MET A 155 -2.28 11.37 3.26
C MET A 155 -1.97 10.37 2.13
N HIS A 156 -0.83 9.69 2.25
CA HIS A 156 -0.54 8.52 1.43
C HIS A 156 -1.57 7.43 1.69
N ARG A 157 -1.76 6.56 0.69
CA ARG A 157 -2.68 5.42 0.80
C ARG A 157 -2.30 4.53 1.98
N ASP A 158 -1.02 4.16 2.08
CA ASP A 158 -0.54 3.28 3.14
C ASP A 158 -0.64 3.95 4.52
N ALA A 159 -0.53 5.28 4.61
CA ALA A 159 -0.71 6.00 5.88
C ALA A 159 -2.15 5.92 6.41
N SER A 160 -3.14 5.76 5.53
CA SER A 160 -4.55 5.79 5.88
C SER A 160 -4.94 4.69 6.87
N ALA A 161 -4.29 3.53 6.81
CA ALA A 161 -4.59 2.38 7.67
C ALA A 161 -4.46 2.72 9.17
N MET A 162 -3.60 3.68 9.54
CA MET A 162 -3.32 4.04 10.93
C MET A 162 -4.13 5.24 11.47
N VAL A 163 -4.81 6.00 10.60
CA VAL A 163 -5.49 7.26 10.98
C VAL A 163 -6.97 7.30 10.56
N ARG A 164 -7.52 6.16 10.14
CA ARG A 164 -8.90 6.05 9.64
C ARG A 164 -9.85 5.30 10.59
N MET A 165 -9.44 4.98 11.82
CA MET A 165 -10.37 4.31 12.73
C MET A 165 -11.48 5.26 13.14
N GLN A 166 -12.66 4.75 13.45
CA GLN A 166 -13.84 5.57 13.72
C GLN A 166 -13.58 6.62 14.82
N LYS A 167 -12.83 6.25 15.87
CA LYS A 167 -12.42 7.17 16.93
C LYS A 167 -11.52 8.29 16.43
N ASP A 168 -10.54 7.97 15.57
CA ASP A 168 -9.66 8.95 14.95
C ASP A 168 -10.46 9.95 14.12
N MET A 169 -11.38 9.44 13.29
CA MET A 169 -12.22 10.26 12.42
C MET A 169 -13.20 11.15 13.21
N HIS A 170 -13.72 10.67 14.34
CA HIS A 170 -14.55 11.49 15.24
C HIS A 170 -13.74 12.65 15.82
N ASN A 171 -12.53 12.39 16.32
CA ASN A 171 -11.64 13.42 16.86
C ASN A 171 -11.20 14.41 15.78
N GLN A 172 -10.89 13.93 14.59
CA GLN A 172 -10.59 14.75 13.41
C GLN A 172 -11.75 15.67 13.03
N GLY A 173 -12.96 15.14 12.95
CA GLY A 173 -14.17 15.93 12.64
C GLY A 173 -14.46 16.98 13.70
N TYR A 174 -14.28 16.64 14.97
CA TYR A 174 -14.40 17.58 16.08
C TYR A 174 -13.38 18.72 15.96
N ALA A 175 -12.10 18.40 15.79
CA ALA A 175 -11.03 19.38 15.64
C ALA A 175 -11.27 20.31 14.43
N ALA A 176 -11.72 19.77 13.30
CA ALA A 176 -12.09 20.57 12.13
C ALA A 176 -13.28 21.50 12.41
N GLY A 177 -14.27 21.05 13.17
CA GLY A 177 -15.42 21.88 13.57
C GLY A 177 -15.02 23.04 14.47
N VAL A 178 -14.16 22.81 15.47
CA VAL A 178 -13.61 23.87 16.33
C VAL A 178 -12.77 24.84 15.52
N ALA A 179 -11.91 24.33 14.63
CA ALA A 179 -11.12 25.16 13.72
C ALA A 179 -11.98 26.07 12.83
N ALA A 180 -13.09 25.55 12.30
CA ALA A 180 -14.03 26.32 11.51
C ALA A 180 -14.72 27.42 12.35
N ALA A 181 -15.12 27.11 13.59
CA ALA A 181 -15.68 28.11 14.52
C ALA A 181 -14.67 29.23 14.82
N MET A 182 -13.42 28.87 15.12
CA MET A 182 -12.33 29.83 15.35
C MET A 182 -12.08 30.74 14.14
N ALA A 183 -12.14 30.19 12.92
CA ALA A 183 -11.98 30.97 11.70
C ALA A 183 -13.10 32.02 11.55
N VAL A 184 -14.36 31.63 11.81
CA VAL A 184 -15.52 32.54 11.75
C VAL A 184 -15.43 33.62 12.83
N GLU A 185 -15.15 33.25 14.08
CA GLU A 185 -15.06 34.19 15.21
C GLU A 185 -13.97 35.24 14.99
N ASN A 186 -12.80 34.80 14.50
CA ASN A 186 -11.65 35.68 14.25
C ASN A 186 -11.67 36.35 12.87
N ARG A 187 -12.71 36.11 12.05
CA ARG A 187 -12.87 36.63 10.68
C ARG A 187 -11.64 36.36 9.80
N CYS A 188 -11.10 35.15 9.89
CA CYS A 188 -9.94 34.71 9.11
C CYS A 188 -10.25 33.42 8.34
N THR A 189 -9.35 32.98 7.45
CA THR A 189 -9.51 31.68 6.78
C THR A 189 -9.08 30.53 7.71
N PRO A 190 -9.50 29.27 7.46
CA PRO A 190 -9.02 28.13 8.24
C PRO A 190 -7.49 28.05 8.33
N ARG A 191 -6.77 28.48 7.29
CA ARG A 191 -5.30 28.50 7.26
C ARG A 191 -4.68 29.53 8.21
N GLN A 192 -5.45 30.52 8.65
CA GLN A 192 -5.01 31.65 9.45
C GLN A 192 -5.39 31.54 10.94
N ILE A 193 -5.98 30.42 11.36
CA ILE A 193 -6.34 30.23 12.77
C ILE A 193 -5.08 30.08 13.63
N ASP A 194 -5.20 30.42 14.92
CA ASP A 194 -4.20 30.07 15.91
C ASP A 194 -4.31 28.59 16.29
N VAL A 195 -3.55 27.73 15.60
CA VAL A 195 -3.56 26.28 15.87
C VAL A 195 -3.09 25.95 17.29
N LYS A 196 -2.27 26.79 17.95
CA LYS A 196 -1.90 26.54 19.35
C LYS A 196 -3.08 26.72 20.29
N SER A 197 -3.97 27.67 20.04
CA SER A 197 -5.23 27.79 20.78
C SER A 197 -6.15 26.59 20.53
N LEU A 198 -6.23 26.08 19.29
CA LEU A 198 -6.94 24.84 18.98
C LEU A 198 -6.37 23.65 19.76
N GLN A 199 -5.05 23.48 19.77
CA GLN A 199 -4.39 22.41 20.50
C GLN A 199 -4.65 22.47 22.01
N LYS A 200 -4.61 23.67 22.62
CA LYS A 200 -4.95 23.85 24.05
C LYS A 200 -6.35 23.34 24.35
N HIS A 201 -7.33 23.74 23.53
CA HIS A 201 -8.71 23.26 23.66
C HIS A 201 -8.79 21.73 23.54
N LEU A 202 -8.12 21.15 22.54
CA LEU A 202 -8.12 19.69 22.33
C LEU A 202 -7.43 18.93 23.47
N VAL A 203 -6.42 19.51 24.11
CA VAL A 203 -5.78 18.95 25.32
C VAL A 203 -6.72 19.05 26.52
N GLU A 204 -7.37 20.20 26.73
CA GLU A 204 -8.30 20.44 27.85
C GLU A 204 -9.47 19.44 27.86
N ILE A 205 -9.99 19.06 26.69
CA ILE A 205 -11.06 18.06 26.56
C ILE A 205 -10.57 16.61 26.50
N GLY A 206 -9.25 16.38 26.51
CA GLY A 206 -8.64 15.04 26.49
C GLY A 206 -8.52 14.37 25.13
N ASN A 207 -8.66 15.11 24.02
CA ASN A 207 -8.48 14.58 22.66
C ASN A 207 -7.01 14.50 22.22
N LEU A 208 -6.13 15.30 22.83
CA LEU A 208 -4.69 15.29 22.59
C LEU A 208 -3.89 15.18 23.89
N PRO A 209 -2.70 14.57 23.87
CA PRO A 209 -1.78 14.60 25.01
C PRO A 209 -1.17 16.00 25.17
N GLU A 210 -0.82 16.39 26.40
CA GLU A 210 -0.25 17.71 26.71
C GLU A 210 1.06 18.02 25.95
N SER A 211 1.82 16.99 25.56
CA SER A 211 3.08 17.14 24.81
C SER A 211 2.93 17.92 23.50
N VAL A 212 1.76 17.87 22.84
CA VAL A 212 1.53 18.57 21.56
C VAL A 212 1.66 20.08 21.67
N LEU A 213 1.53 20.64 22.88
CA LEU A 213 1.66 22.07 23.11
C LEU A 213 3.09 22.56 22.88
N SER A 214 4.08 21.72 23.18
CA SER A 214 5.51 22.01 23.03
C SER A 214 6.19 21.27 21.88
N ASP A 215 5.50 20.34 21.22
CA ASP A 215 6.02 19.64 20.05
C ASP A 215 6.46 20.63 18.94
N ALA A 216 7.63 20.34 18.38
CA ALA A 216 8.13 20.91 17.15
C ALA A 216 8.06 19.87 16.02
N ASP A 217 8.33 20.29 14.77
CA ASP A 217 8.56 19.32 13.70
C ASP A 217 9.88 18.60 14.01
N SER A 218 9.84 17.29 14.25
CA SER A 218 11.03 16.51 14.56
C SER A 218 11.88 16.19 13.33
N PHE A 219 11.45 16.63 12.14
CA PHE A 219 12.12 16.42 10.87
C PHE A 219 12.52 17.77 10.23
N PRO A 220 13.56 17.78 9.38
CA PRO A 220 14.43 16.65 9.02
C PRO A 220 15.38 16.23 10.16
N LEU A 221 15.76 14.97 10.19
CA LEU A 221 16.71 14.42 11.16
C LEU A 221 18.16 14.77 10.78
N SER A 222 19.04 14.79 11.78
CA SER A 222 20.46 15.08 11.56
C SER A 222 21.19 13.91 10.88
N GLN A 223 22.34 14.19 10.25
CA GLN A 223 23.20 13.15 9.68
C GLN A 223 23.60 12.08 10.72
N ALA A 224 23.80 12.48 11.97
CA ALA A 224 24.16 11.58 13.06
C ALA A 224 23.01 10.63 13.42
N ASP A 225 21.78 11.15 13.48
CA ASP A 225 20.59 10.34 13.76
C ASP A 225 20.29 9.37 12.62
N VAL A 226 20.44 9.82 11.38
CA VAL A 226 20.29 8.95 10.20
C VAL A 226 21.38 7.87 10.17
N ALA A 227 22.64 8.20 10.45
CA ALA A 227 23.71 7.20 10.55
C ALA A 227 23.47 6.21 11.71
N ALA A 228 22.90 6.64 12.83
CA ALA A 228 22.49 5.73 13.90
C ALA A 228 21.35 4.80 13.45
N ALA A 229 20.39 5.30 12.66
CA ALA A 229 19.33 4.49 12.09
C ALA A 229 19.88 3.45 11.08
N VAL A 230 20.80 3.84 10.20
CA VAL A 230 21.47 2.89 9.29
C VAL A 230 22.18 1.77 10.08
N ALA A 231 22.77 2.04 11.23
CA ALA A 231 23.44 0.99 12.01
C ALA A 231 22.42 -0.03 12.54
N ARG A 232 21.27 0.49 12.96
CA ARG A 232 20.22 -0.26 13.64
C ARG A 232 19.45 -1.20 12.71
N ILE A 233 19.30 -0.87 11.42
CA ILE A 233 18.53 -1.71 10.48
C ILE A 233 19.14 -3.11 10.25
N ALA A 234 20.43 -3.28 10.55
CA ALA A 234 21.18 -4.53 10.39
C ALA A 234 21.68 -5.11 11.73
N ASP A 235 21.24 -4.57 12.86
CA ASP A 235 21.62 -5.08 14.18
C ASP A 235 20.62 -6.13 14.64
N GLY A 236 21.03 -7.41 14.55
CA GLY A 236 20.21 -8.57 14.93
C GLY A 236 19.90 -8.68 16.42
N SER A 237 20.49 -7.83 17.28
CA SER A 237 20.14 -7.74 18.70
C SER A 237 18.96 -6.81 18.98
N GLN A 238 18.52 -6.04 17.98
CA GLN A 238 17.46 -5.06 18.15
C GLN A 238 16.09 -5.71 18.07
N GLU A 239 15.16 -5.16 18.86
CA GLU A 239 13.75 -5.48 18.73
C GLU A 239 13.22 -5.06 17.37
N ARG A 240 12.31 -5.85 16.82
CA ARG A 240 11.72 -5.64 15.49
C ARG A 240 11.16 -4.23 15.30
N GLU A 241 10.52 -3.68 16.32
CA GLU A 241 9.95 -2.33 16.29
C GLU A 241 11.05 -1.26 16.12
N ALA A 242 12.17 -1.41 16.82
CA ALA A 242 13.30 -0.50 16.71
C ALA A 242 13.96 -0.57 15.32
N VAL A 243 14.03 -1.77 14.72
CA VAL A 243 14.47 -1.96 13.33
C VAL A 243 13.51 -1.30 12.35
N CYS A 244 12.20 -1.47 12.51
CA CYS A 244 11.18 -0.85 11.67
C CYS A 244 11.24 0.68 11.75
N LYS A 245 11.38 1.25 12.96
CA LYS A 245 11.56 2.70 13.14
C LYS A 245 12.81 3.21 12.44
N ALA A 246 13.94 2.51 12.59
CA ALA A 246 15.18 2.85 11.92
C ALA A 246 15.05 2.79 10.39
N LEU A 247 14.37 1.77 9.87
CA LEU A 247 14.11 1.63 8.44
C LEU A 247 13.26 2.78 7.90
N ALA A 248 12.23 3.21 8.63
CA ALA A 248 11.41 4.36 8.25
C ALA A 248 12.24 5.66 8.19
N ILE A 249 13.17 5.84 9.13
CA ILE A 249 14.13 6.97 9.12
C ILE A 249 15.05 6.89 7.90
N VAL A 250 15.61 5.71 7.61
CA VAL A 250 16.51 5.50 6.47
C VAL A 250 15.81 5.79 5.14
N LEU A 251 14.58 5.31 4.96
CA LEU A 251 13.83 5.50 3.72
C LEU A 251 13.31 6.94 3.55
N SER A 252 12.94 7.62 4.65
CA SER A 252 12.55 9.04 4.61
C SER A 252 13.72 10.00 4.38
N HIS A 253 14.96 9.56 4.65
CA HIS A 253 16.19 10.34 4.46
C HIS A 253 17.18 9.61 3.54
N ALA A 254 16.68 9.01 2.46
CA ALA A 254 17.46 8.14 1.58
C ALA A 254 18.77 8.76 1.09
N ASP A 255 18.75 10.04 0.68
CA ASP A 255 19.95 10.75 0.21
C ASP A 255 21.00 10.92 1.31
N LEU A 256 20.56 11.19 2.53
CA LEU A 256 21.43 11.35 3.71
C LEU A 256 21.97 10.01 4.22
N ALA A 257 21.19 8.93 4.05
CA ALA A 257 21.54 7.57 4.47
C ALA A 257 22.48 6.85 3.49
N ARG A 258 22.40 7.16 2.19
CA ARG A 258 23.10 6.42 1.13
C ARG A 258 24.61 6.27 1.33
N PRO A 259 25.40 7.33 1.64
CA PRO A 259 26.86 7.18 1.76
C PRO A 259 27.26 6.20 2.88
N ASP A 260 26.55 6.25 4.00
CA ASP A 260 26.81 5.39 5.16
C ASP A 260 26.33 3.96 4.94
N LEU A 261 25.19 3.76 4.26
CA LEU A 261 24.72 2.45 3.79
C LEU A 261 25.77 1.77 2.90
N GLU A 262 26.35 2.51 1.95
CA GLU A 262 27.37 1.97 1.04
C GLU A 262 28.67 1.61 1.76
N ALA A 263 29.11 2.48 2.68
CA ALA A 263 30.31 2.23 3.49
C ALA A 263 30.14 0.97 4.35
N ARG A 264 28.99 0.83 5.03
CA ARG A 264 28.70 -0.33 5.89
C ARG A 264 28.48 -1.60 5.09
N PHE A 265 27.83 -1.54 3.94
CA PHE A 265 27.72 -2.67 3.03
C PHE A 265 29.10 -3.22 2.62
N ALA A 266 30.08 -2.34 2.39
CA ALA A 266 31.42 -2.75 1.98
C ALA A 266 32.17 -3.53 3.08
N SER A 267 31.94 -3.22 4.35
CA SER A 267 32.60 -3.86 5.50
C SER A 267 31.80 -4.98 6.17
N ALA A 268 30.47 -5.00 5.96
CA ALA A 268 29.58 -5.97 6.60
C ALA A 268 29.73 -7.39 6.01
N VAL A 269 29.28 -8.37 6.78
CA VAL A 269 29.25 -9.80 6.42
C VAL A 269 27.90 -10.42 6.78
N GLY A 270 27.58 -11.57 6.17
CA GLY A 270 26.36 -12.33 6.45
C GLY A 270 25.07 -11.52 6.34
N ASP A 271 24.13 -11.75 7.26
CA ASP A 271 22.81 -11.13 7.29
C ASP A 271 22.85 -9.59 7.30
N GLN A 272 23.87 -9.00 7.94
CA GLN A 272 24.01 -7.53 7.96
C GLN A 272 24.28 -6.99 6.56
N ARG A 273 25.18 -7.65 5.84
CA ARG A 273 25.53 -7.27 4.46
C ARG A 273 24.32 -7.40 3.55
N LEU A 274 23.52 -8.46 3.74
CA LEU A 274 22.30 -8.68 2.98
C LEU A 274 21.23 -7.62 3.27
N ALA A 275 21.03 -7.24 4.54
CA ALA A 275 20.11 -6.17 4.93
C ALA A 275 20.46 -4.85 4.24
N TYR A 276 21.73 -4.44 4.26
CA TYR A 276 22.18 -3.24 3.54
C TYR A 276 22.01 -3.36 2.03
N ALA A 277 22.32 -4.52 1.44
CA ALA A 277 22.15 -4.76 0.01
C ALA A 277 20.70 -4.58 -0.46
N LYS A 278 19.73 -5.09 0.32
CA LYS A 278 18.30 -4.94 0.01
C LYS A 278 17.90 -3.46 0.01
N VAL A 279 18.26 -2.72 1.07
CA VAL A 279 17.95 -1.28 1.16
C VAL A 279 18.61 -0.52 0.00
N LEU A 280 19.89 -0.77 -0.30
CA LEU A 280 20.58 -0.16 -1.43
C LEU A 280 19.88 -0.44 -2.76
N GLY A 281 19.38 -1.66 -2.97
CA GLY A 281 18.58 -2.03 -4.14
C GLY A 281 17.31 -1.18 -4.27
N PHE A 282 16.53 -1.04 -3.18
CA PHE A 282 15.35 -0.17 -3.16
C PHE A 282 15.68 1.31 -3.38
N LEU A 283 16.87 1.76 -3.02
CA LEU A 283 17.37 3.10 -3.29
C LEU A 283 18.01 3.26 -4.68
N GLY A 284 17.87 2.28 -5.58
CA GLY A 284 18.40 2.34 -6.95
C GLY A 284 19.93 2.23 -7.02
N CYS A 285 20.59 1.67 -6.01
CA CYS A 285 22.04 1.48 -5.99
C CYS A 285 22.42 0.05 -6.44
N PRO A 286 23.23 -0.12 -7.51
CA PRO A 286 23.57 -1.44 -8.05
C PRO A 286 24.67 -2.18 -7.26
N LYS A 287 25.28 -1.55 -6.24
CA LYS A 287 26.42 -2.14 -5.50
C LYS A 287 26.08 -3.48 -4.84
N GLY A 288 24.84 -3.63 -4.35
CA GLY A 288 24.35 -4.85 -3.70
C GLY A 288 23.90 -5.95 -4.67
N VAL A 289 23.75 -5.65 -5.96
CA VAL A 289 23.11 -6.55 -6.94
C VAL A 289 23.79 -7.91 -7.07
N PRO A 290 25.13 -8.04 -7.13
CA PRO A 290 25.77 -9.35 -7.21
C PRO A 290 25.42 -10.26 -6.02
N LEU A 291 25.38 -9.71 -4.81
CA LEU A 291 24.98 -10.45 -3.62
C LEU A 291 23.50 -10.82 -3.66
N LEU A 292 22.62 -9.88 -4.03
CA LEU A 292 21.18 -10.15 -4.13
C LEU A 292 20.87 -11.25 -5.16
N ILE A 293 21.61 -11.32 -6.27
CA ILE A 293 21.51 -12.39 -7.27
C ILE A 293 21.95 -13.73 -6.67
N GLU A 294 23.08 -13.76 -5.97
CA GLU A 294 23.59 -14.96 -5.31
C GLU A 294 22.58 -15.50 -4.28
N GLU A 295 22.06 -14.64 -3.42
CA GLU A 295 21.04 -14.99 -2.42
C GLU A 295 19.74 -15.46 -3.07
N LEU A 296 19.30 -14.79 -4.15
CA LEU A 296 18.09 -15.21 -4.86
C LEU A 296 18.26 -16.57 -5.54
N ARG A 297 19.45 -16.91 -6.04
CA ARG A 297 19.73 -18.23 -6.64
C ARG A 297 19.96 -19.32 -5.61
N GLY A 298 20.51 -18.95 -4.46
CA GLY A 298 20.72 -19.86 -3.32
C GLY A 298 19.42 -20.15 -2.55
N ALA A 299 18.42 -19.27 -2.64
CA ALA A 299 17.12 -19.50 -2.02
C ALA A 299 16.44 -20.75 -2.62
N GLY A 300 15.80 -21.55 -1.77
CA GLY A 300 15.10 -22.78 -2.16
C GLY A 300 13.77 -22.52 -2.88
N PRO A 301 12.76 -23.40 -2.67
CA PRO A 301 11.38 -23.17 -3.13
C PRO A 301 10.80 -21.83 -2.63
N TRP A 302 9.67 -21.42 -3.21
CA TRP A 302 8.92 -20.26 -2.74
C TRP A 302 8.62 -20.36 -1.24
N ASP A 303 8.84 -19.26 -0.53
CA ASP A 303 8.52 -19.16 0.89
C ASP A 303 7.00 -19.00 1.09
N ALA A 304 6.53 -19.33 2.29
CA ALA A 304 5.11 -19.25 2.59
C ALA A 304 4.64 -17.79 2.65
N LYS A 305 3.39 -17.56 2.26
CA LYS A 305 2.72 -16.26 2.29
C LYS A 305 2.78 -15.62 3.69
N VAL A 306 3.02 -14.31 3.76
CA VAL A 306 2.89 -13.55 5.00
C VAL A 306 1.41 -13.25 5.26
N PHE A 307 0.84 -13.85 6.30
CA PHE A 307 -0.58 -13.71 6.60
C PHE A 307 -0.93 -12.26 7.01
N GLN A 308 -2.02 -11.70 6.46
CA GLN A 308 -2.51 -10.36 6.78
C GLN A 308 -3.94 -10.36 7.35
N GLY A 309 -4.47 -11.52 7.72
CA GLY A 309 -5.88 -11.68 8.09
C GLY A 309 -6.71 -12.33 7.00
N VAL A 310 -7.89 -12.82 7.39
CA VAL A 310 -8.82 -13.55 6.50
C VAL A 310 -9.43 -12.60 5.45
N MET A 311 -9.77 -11.37 5.84
CA MET A 311 -10.40 -10.39 4.95
C MET A 311 -9.41 -9.85 3.90
N ALA A 312 -8.12 -9.81 4.23
CA ALA A 312 -7.03 -9.41 3.35
C ALA A 312 -6.32 -10.61 2.69
N GLU A 313 -6.98 -11.77 2.53
CA GLU A 313 -6.31 -12.99 2.06
C GLU A 313 -5.69 -12.87 0.67
N TYR A 314 -6.22 -12.02 -0.22
CA TYR A 314 -5.57 -11.79 -1.50
C TYR A 314 -4.31 -10.91 -1.34
N ALA A 315 -4.31 -10.00 -0.37
CA ALA A 315 -3.40 -8.89 -0.23
C ALA A 315 -2.18 -9.16 0.68
N HIS A 316 -1.42 -10.25 0.48
CA HIS A 316 -0.27 -10.59 1.34
C HIS A 316 0.89 -9.57 1.29
N LEU A 317 1.63 -9.41 2.40
CA LEU A 317 2.88 -8.64 2.40
C LEU A 317 3.95 -9.39 1.58
N PRO A 318 4.93 -8.66 1.02
CA PRO A 318 6.07 -9.30 0.38
C PRO A 318 6.81 -10.22 1.36
N THR A 319 7.17 -11.41 0.89
CA THR A 319 8.00 -12.37 1.64
C THR A 319 9.49 -12.01 1.58
N PRO A 320 10.36 -12.70 2.35
CA PRO A 320 11.82 -12.57 2.19
C PRO A 320 12.35 -12.80 0.77
N ILE A 321 11.79 -13.74 0.00
CA ILE A 321 12.15 -13.93 -1.42
C ILE A 321 11.63 -12.76 -2.26
N ASP A 322 10.39 -12.31 -2.03
CA ASP A 322 9.84 -11.14 -2.72
C ASP A 322 10.71 -9.89 -2.51
N ALA A 323 11.23 -9.70 -1.31
CA ALA A 323 12.12 -8.60 -0.97
C ALA A 323 13.41 -8.59 -1.80
N LEU A 324 13.99 -9.76 -2.09
CA LEU A 324 15.17 -9.89 -2.97
C LEU A 324 14.82 -9.50 -4.40
N ILE A 325 13.71 -10.03 -4.92
CA ILE A 325 13.23 -9.78 -6.28
C ILE A 325 12.92 -8.29 -6.47
N LEU A 326 12.20 -7.69 -5.52
CA LEU A 326 11.86 -6.28 -5.55
C LEU A 326 13.12 -5.42 -5.44
N ALA A 327 14.04 -5.69 -4.50
CA ALA A 327 15.30 -4.94 -4.39
C ALA A 327 16.12 -4.98 -5.70
N LEU A 328 16.16 -6.14 -6.38
CA LEU A 328 16.77 -6.29 -7.69
C LEU A 328 16.07 -5.45 -8.76
N GLY A 329 14.73 -5.48 -8.80
CA GLY A 329 13.94 -4.65 -9.73
C GLY A 329 14.13 -3.15 -9.52
N TYR A 330 14.09 -2.68 -8.26
CA TYR A 330 14.32 -1.28 -7.91
C TYR A 330 15.76 -0.81 -8.18
N SER A 331 16.73 -1.72 -8.18
CA SER A 331 18.14 -1.37 -8.46
C SER A 331 18.36 -0.85 -9.88
N GLY A 332 17.47 -1.17 -10.83
CA GLY A 332 17.61 -0.84 -12.25
C GLY A 332 18.72 -1.60 -12.98
N ASP A 333 19.38 -2.56 -12.33
CA ASP A 333 20.54 -3.26 -12.88
C ASP A 333 20.13 -4.50 -13.70
N ARG A 334 20.41 -4.46 -15.00
CA ARG A 334 20.08 -5.54 -15.95
C ARG A 334 20.73 -6.88 -15.63
N ARG A 335 21.81 -6.92 -14.83
CA ARG A 335 22.41 -8.19 -14.37
C ARG A 335 21.42 -9.06 -13.60
N ALA A 336 20.41 -8.44 -12.98
CA ALA A 336 19.36 -9.12 -12.22
C ALA A 336 18.40 -9.96 -13.07
N ILE A 337 18.24 -9.63 -14.36
CA ILE A 337 17.17 -10.19 -15.21
C ILE A 337 17.22 -11.71 -15.22
N GLY A 338 18.40 -12.31 -15.43
CA GLY A 338 18.53 -13.77 -15.47
C GLY A 338 18.00 -14.46 -14.21
N ALA A 339 18.37 -13.96 -13.03
CA ALA A 339 17.93 -14.53 -11.76
C ALA A 339 16.42 -14.35 -11.52
N ILE A 340 15.83 -13.23 -11.96
CA ILE A 340 14.39 -13.01 -11.87
C ILE A 340 13.63 -13.90 -12.87
N LEU A 341 14.17 -14.15 -14.06
CA LEU A 341 13.58 -15.08 -15.04
C LEU A 341 13.65 -16.54 -14.57
N GLU A 342 14.72 -16.92 -13.87
CA GLU A 342 14.81 -18.23 -13.19
C GLU A 342 13.67 -18.39 -12.18
N ARG A 343 13.34 -17.33 -11.42
CA ARG A 343 12.19 -17.33 -10.50
C ARG A 343 10.84 -17.33 -11.21
N LEU A 344 10.69 -16.56 -12.28
CA LEU A 344 9.47 -16.56 -13.11
C LEU A 344 9.14 -17.98 -13.62
N ALA A 345 10.15 -18.77 -13.99
CA ALA A 345 9.97 -20.14 -14.44
C ALA A 345 9.46 -21.10 -13.36
N MET A 346 9.46 -20.69 -12.09
CA MET A 346 8.94 -21.43 -10.94
C MET A 346 7.54 -20.97 -10.54
N LEU A 347 6.96 -19.96 -11.19
CA LEU A 347 5.59 -19.53 -10.91
C LEU A 347 4.60 -20.46 -11.62
N ASP A 348 3.53 -20.78 -10.91
CA ASP A 348 2.36 -21.49 -11.42
C ASP A 348 1.08 -20.88 -10.82
N ALA A 349 -0.08 -21.41 -11.21
CA ALA A 349 -1.36 -20.89 -10.75
C ALA A 349 -1.64 -21.05 -9.23
N GLU A 350 -0.94 -21.94 -8.53
CA GLU A 350 -1.09 -22.16 -7.09
C GLU A 350 -0.12 -21.30 -6.27
N THR A 351 0.90 -20.74 -6.92
CA THR A 351 1.88 -19.86 -6.30
C THR A 351 1.19 -18.58 -5.80
N THR A 352 1.57 -18.12 -4.60
CA THR A 352 0.97 -16.94 -3.96
C THR A 352 1.04 -15.71 -4.86
N LEU A 353 0.00 -14.89 -4.84
CA LEU A 353 -0.07 -13.65 -5.65
C LEU A 353 1.04 -12.63 -5.32
N SER A 354 1.57 -12.59 -4.10
CA SER A 354 2.71 -11.71 -3.76
C SER A 354 3.95 -12.00 -4.62
N HIS A 355 4.25 -13.28 -4.89
CA HIS A 355 5.37 -13.69 -5.75
C HIS A 355 5.15 -13.27 -7.20
N HIS A 356 3.95 -13.52 -7.73
CA HIS A 356 3.56 -13.07 -9.07
C HIS A 356 3.74 -11.56 -9.21
N ARG A 357 3.22 -10.79 -8.25
CA ARG A 357 3.30 -9.33 -8.24
C ARG A 357 4.76 -8.86 -8.13
N SER A 358 5.57 -9.49 -7.29
CA SER A 358 6.97 -9.10 -7.07
C SER A 358 7.83 -9.34 -8.32
N VAL A 359 7.67 -10.51 -8.95
CA VAL A 359 8.34 -10.83 -10.23
C VAL A 359 7.88 -9.89 -11.33
N ALA A 360 6.57 -9.70 -11.51
CA ALA A 360 6.00 -8.82 -12.53
C ALA A 360 6.50 -7.38 -12.36
N SER A 361 6.43 -6.84 -11.14
CA SER A 361 6.87 -5.49 -10.81
C SER A 361 8.37 -5.30 -11.04
N ALA A 362 9.21 -6.28 -10.66
CA ALA A 362 10.64 -6.20 -10.89
C ALA A 362 11.01 -6.25 -12.37
N LEU A 363 10.38 -7.14 -13.15
CA LEU A 363 10.60 -7.23 -14.60
C LEU A 363 10.09 -5.99 -15.33
N GLU A 364 8.91 -5.50 -14.98
CA GLU A 364 8.33 -4.27 -15.53
C GLU A 364 9.28 -3.08 -15.34
N ARG A 365 9.83 -2.93 -14.13
CA ARG A 365 10.79 -1.85 -13.81
C ARG A 365 12.09 -1.96 -14.62
N LEU A 366 12.57 -3.17 -14.87
CA LEU A 366 13.78 -3.40 -15.68
C LEU A 366 13.52 -3.24 -17.18
N GLY A 367 12.28 -3.51 -17.63
CA GLY A 367 11.81 -3.24 -18.99
C GLY A 367 12.57 -3.98 -20.09
N ASP A 368 13.08 -5.18 -19.81
CA ASP A 368 13.93 -5.91 -20.75
C ASP A 368 13.14 -6.93 -21.60
N ALA A 369 13.40 -6.92 -22.91
CA ALA A 369 12.74 -7.77 -23.90
C ALA A 369 12.90 -9.28 -23.64
N ALA A 370 13.95 -9.69 -22.93
CA ALA A 370 14.15 -11.09 -22.56
C ALA A 370 13.01 -11.65 -21.68
N ALA A 371 12.27 -10.79 -20.98
CA ALA A 371 11.15 -11.18 -20.15
C ALA A 371 9.84 -11.46 -20.93
N ALA A 372 9.70 -10.94 -22.15
CA ALA A 372 8.45 -11.02 -22.90
C ALA A 372 7.99 -12.46 -23.17
N GLY A 373 8.89 -13.30 -23.70
CA GLY A 373 8.59 -14.70 -23.99
C GLY A 373 8.23 -15.51 -22.75
N PRO A 374 9.04 -15.49 -21.67
CA PRO A 374 8.71 -16.11 -20.39
C PRO A 374 7.37 -15.65 -19.79
N LEU A 375 7.09 -14.35 -19.76
CA LEU A 375 5.82 -13.81 -19.24
C LEU A 375 4.63 -14.28 -20.07
N ALA A 376 4.75 -14.27 -21.40
CA ALA A 376 3.69 -14.72 -22.30
C ALA A 376 3.36 -16.21 -22.08
N ARG A 377 4.37 -17.06 -21.83
CA ARG A 377 4.13 -18.49 -21.53
C ARG A 377 3.32 -18.69 -20.25
N LEU A 378 3.69 -18.01 -19.15
CA LEU A 378 2.95 -18.11 -17.89
C LEU A 378 1.50 -17.63 -18.04
N ILE A 379 1.29 -16.49 -18.71
CA ILE A 379 -0.04 -15.92 -18.91
C ILE A 379 -0.95 -16.83 -19.74
N GLN A 380 -0.39 -17.61 -20.67
CA GLN A 380 -1.19 -18.53 -21.50
C GLN A 380 -1.68 -19.77 -20.74
N GLU A 381 -1.22 -20.02 -19.52
CA GLU A 381 -1.75 -21.09 -18.69
C GLU A 381 -3.25 -20.87 -18.42
N PRO A 382 -4.12 -21.87 -18.64
CA PRO A 382 -5.57 -21.71 -18.50
C PRO A 382 -6.04 -21.22 -17.12
N ALA A 383 -5.25 -21.47 -16.07
CA ALA A 383 -5.58 -21.02 -14.71
C ALA A 383 -5.15 -19.56 -14.43
N VAL A 384 -4.26 -18.99 -15.25
CA VAL A 384 -3.75 -17.61 -15.09
C VAL A 384 -4.57 -16.61 -15.93
N ARG A 385 -5.18 -17.05 -17.04
CA ARG A 385 -5.93 -16.19 -17.97
C ARG A 385 -7.44 -16.23 -17.78
N GLY A 386 -8.15 -15.18 -18.21
CA GLY A 386 -9.61 -15.17 -18.37
C GLY A 386 -10.37 -14.69 -17.14
N HIS A 387 -9.76 -13.82 -16.34
CA HIS A 387 -10.32 -13.26 -15.12
C HIS A 387 -10.90 -11.86 -15.31
N ALA A 388 -10.85 -11.30 -16.53
CA ALA A 388 -11.62 -10.11 -16.90
C ALA A 388 -13.13 -10.39 -16.73
N MET A 389 -13.86 -9.39 -16.26
CA MET A 389 -15.29 -9.47 -15.98
C MET A 389 -16.06 -8.55 -16.92
N THR A 390 -16.35 -9.02 -18.13
CA THR A 390 -17.02 -8.22 -19.19
C THR A 390 -18.54 -8.38 -19.22
N SER A 391 -19.11 -9.20 -18.33
CA SER A 391 -20.54 -9.44 -18.21
C SER A 391 -20.95 -9.50 -16.74
N LEU A 392 -22.20 -9.14 -16.46
CA LEU A 392 -22.77 -9.22 -15.12
C LEU A 392 -22.83 -10.69 -14.65
N GLU A 393 -22.52 -10.91 -13.38
CA GLU A 393 -22.56 -12.23 -12.73
C GLU A 393 -22.98 -12.09 -11.25
N PRO A 394 -23.52 -13.15 -10.61
CA PRO A 394 -23.84 -13.14 -9.18
C PRO A 394 -22.57 -13.03 -8.31
N LEU A 395 -22.55 -12.11 -7.34
CA LEU A 395 -21.41 -11.79 -6.47
C LEU A 395 -21.60 -12.36 -5.05
N TYR A 396 -20.94 -13.48 -4.75
CA TYR A 396 -21.13 -14.18 -3.49
C TYR A 396 -20.13 -13.71 -2.43
N ASP A 397 -20.61 -13.41 -1.23
CA ASP A 397 -19.76 -13.15 -0.06
C ASP A 397 -19.24 -14.47 0.52
N ARG A 398 -18.32 -15.12 -0.22
CA ARG A 398 -17.72 -16.40 0.18
C ARG A 398 -16.19 -16.35 0.01
N PRO A 399 -15.41 -16.99 0.89
CA PRO A 399 -13.95 -17.12 0.76
C PRO A 399 -13.46 -17.76 -0.56
N VAL A 400 -14.37 -18.34 -1.34
CA VAL A 400 -14.09 -19.12 -2.56
C VAL A 400 -13.82 -18.23 -3.79
N GLU A 401 -14.06 -16.91 -3.72
CA GLU A 401 -13.96 -16.01 -4.88
C GLU A 401 -12.54 -15.53 -5.23
N LYS A 402 -11.58 -16.46 -5.29
CA LYS A 402 -10.22 -16.16 -5.75
C LYS A 402 -10.20 -15.61 -7.18
N ARG A 403 -11.10 -16.09 -8.06
CA ARG A 403 -11.21 -15.66 -9.46
C ARG A 403 -11.35 -14.14 -9.61
N ARG A 404 -12.29 -13.52 -8.88
CA ARG A 404 -12.67 -12.10 -9.06
C ARG A 404 -11.73 -11.11 -8.36
N ARG A 405 -10.87 -11.58 -7.46
CA ARG A 405 -9.86 -10.73 -6.81
C ARG A 405 -8.46 -11.17 -7.23
N GLU A 406 -8.03 -12.32 -6.70
CA GLU A 406 -6.68 -12.85 -6.89
C GLU A 406 -6.36 -13.12 -8.36
N GLY A 407 -7.23 -13.84 -9.08
CA GLY A 407 -7.03 -14.18 -10.49
C GLY A 407 -6.92 -12.94 -11.37
N ALA A 408 -7.84 -12.00 -11.20
CA ALA A 408 -7.83 -10.75 -11.97
C ALA A 408 -6.63 -9.84 -11.67
N LEU A 409 -6.22 -9.74 -10.40
CA LEU A 409 -5.02 -9.02 -10.00
C LEU A 409 -3.77 -9.68 -10.60
N ARG A 410 -3.69 -11.02 -10.57
CA ARG A 410 -2.56 -11.78 -11.14
C ARG A 410 -2.43 -11.56 -12.64
N GLU A 411 -3.53 -11.73 -13.37
CA GLU A 411 -3.54 -11.62 -14.82
C GLU A 411 -3.15 -10.20 -15.28
N ILE A 412 -3.75 -9.17 -14.68
CA ILE A 412 -3.50 -7.79 -15.13
C ILE A 412 -2.09 -7.29 -14.79
N VAL A 413 -1.49 -7.68 -13.65
CA VAL A 413 -0.10 -7.28 -13.32
C VAL A 413 0.90 -7.97 -14.24
N LEU A 414 0.65 -9.24 -14.59
CA LEU A 414 1.48 -9.96 -15.56
C LEU A 414 1.32 -9.39 -16.97
N ALA A 415 0.09 -9.09 -17.39
CA ALA A 415 -0.18 -8.48 -18.70
C ALA A 415 0.48 -7.11 -18.84
N ARG A 416 0.45 -6.29 -17.77
CA ARG A 416 1.16 -5.01 -17.72
C ARG A 416 2.67 -5.20 -17.84
N ALA A 417 3.26 -6.11 -17.07
CA ALA A 417 4.69 -6.40 -17.16
C ALA A 417 5.08 -6.89 -18.55
N LEU A 418 4.29 -7.78 -19.16
CA LEU A 418 4.48 -8.25 -20.53
C LEU A 418 4.45 -7.09 -21.53
N PHE A 419 3.44 -6.22 -21.42
CA PHE A 419 3.30 -5.05 -22.28
C PHE A 419 4.52 -4.13 -22.21
N ARG A 420 5.04 -3.88 -20.99
CA ARG A 420 6.24 -3.05 -20.78
C ARG A 420 7.55 -3.71 -21.19
N CYS A 421 7.62 -5.04 -21.16
CA CYS A 421 8.79 -5.81 -21.58
C CYS A 421 8.81 -6.14 -23.08
N GLY A 422 8.00 -5.48 -23.92
CA GLY A 422 8.05 -5.65 -25.38
C GLY A 422 6.93 -6.50 -25.99
N ASP A 423 5.97 -6.94 -25.17
CA ASP A 423 4.66 -7.45 -25.58
C ASP A 423 4.67 -8.56 -26.65
N CYS A 424 5.21 -9.73 -26.27
CA CYS A 424 5.30 -10.91 -27.14
C CYS A 424 3.93 -11.22 -27.78
N GLU A 425 3.88 -11.23 -29.12
CA GLU A 425 2.67 -11.50 -29.91
C GLU A 425 1.48 -10.57 -29.61
N ARG A 426 1.74 -9.37 -29.06
CA ARG A 426 0.71 -8.41 -28.61
C ARG A 426 -0.25 -8.96 -27.55
N LEU A 427 0.18 -9.97 -26.81
CA LEU A 427 -0.68 -10.68 -25.85
C LEU A 427 -1.03 -9.80 -24.65
N GLY A 428 -0.06 -9.07 -24.10
CA GLY A 428 -0.25 -8.12 -23.00
C GLY A 428 -1.19 -6.99 -23.42
N GLU A 429 -0.98 -6.37 -24.58
CA GLU A 429 -1.91 -5.37 -25.12
C GLU A 429 -3.32 -5.93 -25.28
N THR A 430 -3.47 -7.16 -25.81
CA THR A 430 -4.77 -7.81 -26.01
C THR A 430 -5.52 -7.99 -24.69
N ILE A 431 -4.85 -8.48 -23.65
CA ILE A 431 -5.45 -8.69 -22.33
C ILE A 431 -5.80 -7.35 -21.68
N LEU A 432 -4.94 -6.34 -21.78
CA LEU A 432 -5.24 -5.00 -21.27
C LEU A 432 -6.48 -4.41 -21.97
N ARG A 433 -6.62 -4.59 -23.29
CA ARG A 433 -7.82 -4.16 -24.04
C ARG A 433 -9.08 -4.90 -23.63
N GLU A 434 -8.96 -6.15 -23.21
CA GLU A 434 -10.07 -6.90 -22.60
C GLU A 434 -10.46 -6.27 -21.25
N TYR A 435 -9.47 -5.98 -20.39
CA TYR A 435 -9.70 -5.30 -19.12
C TYR A 435 -10.26 -3.88 -19.27
N GLN A 436 -10.01 -3.15 -20.37
CA GLN A 436 -10.68 -1.87 -20.64
C GLN A 436 -12.21 -1.99 -20.68
N ARG A 437 -12.74 -3.19 -20.92
CA ARG A 437 -14.18 -3.51 -20.93
C ARG A 437 -14.65 -4.18 -19.65
N ASP A 438 -13.79 -4.29 -18.64
CA ASP A 438 -14.13 -4.89 -17.35
C ASP A 438 -15.18 -4.03 -16.64
N LEU A 439 -16.21 -4.66 -16.10
CA LEU A 439 -17.26 -3.96 -15.33
C LEU A 439 -16.75 -3.44 -13.98
N ARG A 440 -15.57 -3.88 -13.52
CA ARG A 440 -14.89 -3.33 -12.35
C ARG A 440 -14.03 -2.13 -12.80
N GLY A 441 -14.50 -0.92 -12.50
CA GLY A 441 -13.91 0.33 -12.95
C GLY A 441 -12.45 0.53 -12.54
N LEU A 442 -12.02 -0.09 -11.43
CA LEU A 442 -10.60 -0.11 -11.01
C LEU A 442 -9.69 -0.77 -12.07
N PHE A 443 -10.08 -1.94 -12.60
CA PHE A 443 -9.30 -2.66 -13.59
C PHE A 443 -9.39 -1.99 -14.97
N ALA A 444 -10.57 -1.51 -15.37
CA ALA A 444 -10.77 -0.83 -16.65
C ALA A 444 -9.97 0.47 -16.77
N ARG A 445 -9.96 1.29 -15.70
CA ARG A 445 -9.11 2.48 -15.67
C ARG A 445 -7.63 2.13 -15.64
N HIS A 446 -7.24 1.09 -14.90
CA HIS A 446 -5.83 0.68 -14.84
C HIS A 446 -5.31 0.28 -16.22
N ALA A 447 -6.05 -0.59 -16.91
CA ALA A 447 -5.68 -1.03 -18.25
C ALA A 447 -5.65 0.15 -19.24
N SER A 448 -6.58 1.09 -19.12
CA SER A 448 -6.58 2.31 -19.92
C SER A 448 -5.35 3.17 -19.65
N ALA A 449 -4.97 3.42 -18.39
CA ALA A 449 -3.77 4.20 -18.06
C ALA A 449 -2.50 3.55 -18.62
N VAL A 450 -2.36 2.23 -18.49
CA VAL A 450 -1.22 1.48 -19.03
C VAL A 450 -1.12 1.62 -20.55
N LEU A 451 -2.24 1.47 -21.27
CA LEU A 451 -2.27 1.51 -22.74
C LEU A 451 -2.03 2.91 -23.32
N HIS A 452 -2.46 3.98 -22.64
CA HIS A 452 -2.27 5.36 -23.12
C HIS A 452 -0.90 5.96 -22.78
N GLY A 453 -0.06 5.23 -22.04
CA GLY A 453 1.26 5.72 -21.64
C GLY A 453 1.21 6.78 -20.54
N GLU A 454 0.05 6.99 -19.91
CA GLU A 454 -0.09 7.79 -18.70
C GLU A 454 0.47 6.98 -17.52
N GLY A 455 1.78 7.09 -17.29
CA GLY A 455 2.44 6.37 -16.20
C GLY A 455 3.91 6.01 -16.42
N GLY A 456 4.71 6.99 -16.86
CA GLY A 456 6.18 6.91 -16.84
C GLY A 456 6.74 7.86 -15.79
#